data_AF-A0A2H0YES3-F1
#
_entry.id   AF-A0A2H0YES3-F1
#
_cell.length_a   1.000
_cell.length_b   1.000
_cell.length_c   1.000
_cell.angle_alpha   90.00
_cell.angle_beta   90.00
_cell.angle_gamma   90.00
#
_symmetry.space_group_name_H-M   'P 1'
#
loop_
_entity.id
_entity.type
_entity.pdbx_description
1 polymer ?
#
loop_
_entity_poly.entity_id
_entity_poly.type
_entity_poly.pdbx_seq_one_letter_code
_entity_poly.pdbx_strand_id
1 'polypeptide(L)'
;MEEGKYIYSIIKEAQDRKFGSIGINDREVSLVHFKDISAVVSSTPIINFDRLDKKELTRNVAIHQKTNEEVMKDCDVVPMAFGIIAPNVDEVSRILEKAYLQFKTALKKVAGKVEFAVQVFWDEKKMLENLTNENIEIKKLKEKAQSPVKGITAKLKLGKLLFETLEEKCREYLKDIENSLKECCLDSKEGKLLKTNSQSTISLEPVMIGNISFLVEKKAEPEFDKKMQELGQKYGENLRFKYVGPMPPYSFVNINLKLGNFEVINEARKLLGLGEKVTFAEIKNAYYALSHQYHPDKYGGESKTGKEMKKIAQAYSILENYCQSCDEFTGKIEGRKYSFREEDVKNSLIIK
;
A
#
# COMPACT_ATOMS: atom_id res chain seq x y z
N MET A 1 18.26 29.34 9.45
CA MET A 1 16.97 28.78 9.00
C MET A 1 16.36 28.09 10.19
N GLU A 2 15.06 28.24 10.41
CA GLU A 2 14.37 27.53 11.48
C GLU A 2 14.42 26.01 11.21
N GLU A 3 14.78 25.23 12.22
CA GLU A 3 14.84 23.77 12.13
C GLU A 3 13.51 23.16 12.60
N GLY A 4 12.96 22.25 11.80
CA GLY A 4 11.85 21.39 12.17
C GLY A 4 12.28 19.94 12.34
N LYS A 5 11.31 19.06 12.58
CA LYS A 5 11.47 17.61 12.67
C LYS A 5 10.88 16.95 11.43
N TYR A 6 11.75 16.37 10.61
CA TYR A 6 11.34 15.53 9.50
C TYR A 6 10.85 14.18 10.04
N ILE A 7 9.67 13.73 9.64
CA ILE A 7 9.09 12.45 10.10
C ILE A 7 9.25 11.40 8.99
N TYR A 8 10.01 10.34 9.27
CA TYR A 8 10.25 9.25 8.32
C TYR A 8 9.19 8.17 8.40
N SER A 9 8.88 7.73 9.62
CA SER A 9 7.99 6.61 9.90
C SER A 9 7.54 6.59 11.35
N ILE A 10 6.56 5.74 11.64
CA ILE A 10 6.11 5.41 13.00
C ILE A 10 6.44 3.94 13.29
N ILE A 11 6.94 3.66 14.49
CA ILE A 11 7.29 2.32 14.98
C ILE A 11 6.62 2.05 16.33
N LYS A 12 6.52 0.77 16.70
CA LYS A 12 6.13 0.34 18.05
C LYS A 12 7.37 0.25 18.93
N GLU A 13 7.74 1.37 19.54
CA GLU A 13 8.91 1.47 20.43
C GLU A 13 8.59 2.47 21.54
N ALA A 14 8.99 2.14 22.77
CA ALA A 14 8.78 2.95 23.96
C ALA A 14 10.11 3.37 24.61
N GLN A 15 11.24 2.79 24.17
CA GLN A 15 12.58 3.12 24.66
C GLN A 15 13.32 4.06 23.70
N ASP A 16 14.12 4.95 24.26
CA ASP A 16 15.00 5.82 23.47
C ASP A 16 15.96 4.97 22.63
N ARG A 17 16.01 5.30 21.34
CA ARG A 17 16.92 4.66 20.39
C ARG A 17 17.48 5.69 19.41
N LYS A 18 18.76 5.53 19.10
CA LYS A 18 19.44 6.26 18.04
C LYS A 18 19.75 5.30 16.89
N PHE A 19 19.54 5.78 15.67
CA PHE A 19 19.83 5.03 14.44
C PHE A 19 21.07 5.57 13.71
N GLY A 20 21.78 6.51 14.33
CA GLY A 20 22.95 7.16 13.75
C GLY A 20 22.59 8.25 12.73
N SER A 21 23.62 8.74 12.04
CA SER A 21 23.55 9.80 11.03
C SER A 21 23.10 9.28 9.67
N ILE A 22 21.90 8.71 9.63
CA ILE A 22 21.32 8.09 8.42
C ILE A 22 20.18 8.92 7.80
N GLY A 23 19.87 10.09 8.38
CA GLY A 23 18.81 10.96 7.91
C GLY A 23 19.24 11.87 6.75
N ILE A 24 18.30 12.66 6.23
CA ILE A 24 18.54 13.68 5.21
C ILE A 24 19.64 14.64 5.70
N ASN A 25 20.64 14.89 4.86
CA ASN A 25 21.84 15.67 5.17
C ASN A 25 22.68 15.09 6.33
N ASP A 26 22.76 13.76 6.41
CA ASP A 26 23.55 13.01 7.40
C ASP A 26 23.19 13.36 8.86
N ARG A 27 21.93 13.75 9.07
CA ARG A 27 21.40 14.13 10.37
C ARG A 27 21.12 12.89 11.21
N GLU A 28 21.38 13.02 12.51
CA GLU A 28 21.09 11.97 13.48
C GLU A 28 19.58 11.68 13.50
N VAL A 29 19.23 10.40 13.41
CA VAL A 29 17.86 9.90 13.49
C VAL A 29 17.59 9.40 14.92
N SER A 30 16.53 9.94 15.52
CA SER A 30 16.11 9.68 16.89
C SER A 30 14.59 9.45 16.96
N LEU A 31 14.08 9.21 18.17
CA LEU A 31 12.66 8.98 18.42
C LEU A 31 12.00 10.18 19.09
N VAL A 32 10.71 10.36 18.80
CA VAL A 32 9.78 11.15 19.61
C VAL A 32 8.65 10.23 20.04
N HIS A 33 8.48 10.08 21.34
CA HIS A 33 7.60 9.08 21.94
C HIS A 33 6.18 9.61 22.16
N PHE A 34 5.20 8.72 21.97
CA PHE A 34 3.85 8.89 22.48
C PHE A 34 3.28 7.50 22.84
N LYS A 35 3.12 7.23 24.15
CA LYS A 35 2.65 5.94 24.66
C LYS A 35 3.55 4.79 24.15
N ASP A 36 2.98 3.77 23.52
CA ASP A 36 3.68 2.60 22.99
C ASP A 36 4.17 2.76 21.53
N ILE A 37 4.06 3.96 20.96
CA ILE A 37 4.52 4.28 19.61
C ILE A 37 5.53 5.42 19.59
N SER A 38 6.36 5.45 18.55
CA SER A 38 7.36 6.49 18.35
C SER A 38 7.42 6.95 16.90
N ALA A 39 7.57 8.26 16.70
CA ALA A 39 7.97 8.81 15.42
C ALA A 39 9.48 8.74 15.27
N VAL A 40 9.93 8.19 14.14
CA VAL A 40 11.34 8.23 13.70
C VAL A 40 11.56 9.58 13.02
N VAL A 41 12.45 10.39 13.60
CA VAL A 41 12.65 11.78 13.16
C VAL A 41 14.13 12.15 13.05
N SER A 42 14.41 13.19 12.27
CA SER A 42 15.66 13.93 12.32
C SER A 42 15.40 15.43 12.24
N SER A 43 16.32 16.26 12.73
CA SER A 43 16.25 17.70 12.45
C SER A 43 16.47 17.97 10.97
N THR A 44 15.72 18.92 10.41
CA THR A 44 15.91 19.45 9.05
C THR A 44 15.53 20.93 9.03
N PRO A 45 16.16 21.77 8.19
CA PRO A 45 15.59 23.08 7.89
C PRO A 45 14.15 22.94 7.39
N ILE A 46 13.27 23.86 7.81
CA ILE A 46 11.89 23.91 7.28
C ILE A 46 11.98 24.40 5.83
N ILE A 47 11.88 23.46 4.89
CA ILE A 47 11.96 23.72 3.45
C ILE A 47 10.73 23.18 2.74
N ASN A 48 10.40 23.79 1.60
CA ASN A 48 9.44 23.23 0.67
C ASN A 48 10.17 22.36 -0.35
N PHE A 49 10.00 21.03 -0.24
CA PHE A 49 10.64 20.06 -1.14
C PHE A 49 10.24 20.23 -2.61
N ASP A 50 9.06 20.80 -2.89
CA ASP A 50 8.58 21.03 -4.28
C ASP A 50 9.40 22.10 -5.01
N ARG A 51 10.20 22.88 -4.28
CA ARG A 51 11.08 23.92 -4.84
C ARG A 51 12.49 23.43 -5.12
N LEU A 52 12.83 22.19 -4.70
CA LEU A 52 14.14 21.61 -4.97
C LEU A 52 14.25 21.22 -6.43
N ASP A 53 15.48 21.19 -6.94
CA ASP A 53 15.71 20.61 -8.25
C ASP A 53 15.45 19.09 -8.23
N LYS A 54 15.27 18.51 -9.41
CA LYS A 54 14.94 17.08 -9.55
C LYS A 54 16.01 16.17 -8.94
N LYS A 55 17.29 16.55 -8.98
CA LYS A 55 18.40 15.74 -8.50
C LYS A 55 18.41 15.71 -6.97
N GLU A 56 18.25 16.86 -6.33
CA GLU A 56 18.14 17.00 -4.88
C GLU A 56 16.89 16.29 -4.34
N LEU A 57 15.74 16.49 -4.98
CA LEU A 57 14.50 15.82 -4.60
C LEU A 57 14.66 14.29 -4.67
N THR A 58 15.21 13.77 -5.78
CA THR A 58 15.43 12.32 -5.95
C THR A 58 16.40 11.77 -4.90
N ARG A 59 17.46 12.52 -4.58
CA ARG A 59 18.40 12.16 -3.51
C ARG A 59 17.69 12.08 -2.16
N ASN A 60 16.88 13.07 -1.81
CA ASN A 60 16.19 13.12 -0.52
C ASN A 60 15.15 12.00 -0.40
N VAL A 61 14.41 11.70 -1.47
CA VAL A 61 13.47 10.56 -1.51
C VAL A 61 14.23 9.24 -1.30
N ALA A 62 15.38 9.06 -1.95
CA ALA A 62 16.19 7.87 -1.77
C ALA A 62 16.74 7.74 -0.34
N ILE A 63 17.15 8.85 0.29
CA ILE A 63 17.59 8.86 1.69
C ILE A 63 16.42 8.49 2.61
N HIS A 64 15.25 9.13 2.46
CA HIS A 64 14.05 8.80 3.23
C HIS A 64 13.73 7.29 3.19
N GLN A 65 13.76 6.71 1.99
CA GLN A 65 13.50 5.28 1.82
C GLN A 65 14.56 4.44 2.55
N LYS A 66 15.84 4.72 2.34
CA LYS A 66 16.95 4.00 3.00
C LYS A 66 16.91 4.13 4.52
N THR A 67 16.56 5.30 5.07
CA THR A 67 16.39 5.48 6.51
C THR A 67 15.31 4.53 7.04
N ASN A 68 14.17 4.42 6.36
CA ASN A 68 13.11 3.51 6.76
C ASN A 68 13.49 2.03 6.58
N GLU A 69 14.22 1.67 5.52
CA GLU A 69 14.76 0.31 5.33
C GLU A 69 15.73 -0.08 6.46
N GLU A 70 16.60 0.84 6.90
CA GLU A 70 17.52 0.61 8.01
C GLU A 70 16.78 0.39 9.33
N VAL A 71 15.79 1.23 9.64
CA VAL A 71 14.94 1.06 10.83
C VAL A 71 14.15 -0.25 10.77
N MET A 72 13.69 -0.65 9.58
CA MET A 72 12.86 -1.85 9.38
C MET A 72 13.59 -3.16 9.67
N LYS A 73 14.93 -3.15 9.68
CA LYS A 73 15.73 -4.34 10.04
C LYS A 73 15.40 -4.84 11.45
N ASP A 74 15.18 -3.91 12.38
CA ASP A 74 14.97 -4.23 13.79
C ASP A 74 13.53 -3.97 14.25
N CYS A 75 12.77 -3.17 13.51
CA CYS A 75 11.43 -2.74 13.88
C CYS A 75 10.43 -2.98 12.76
N ASP A 76 9.15 -3.12 13.10
CA ASP A 76 8.08 -3.00 12.11
C ASP A 76 7.73 -1.53 11.91
N VAL A 77 7.64 -1.12 10.65
CA VAL A 77 7.62 0.29 10.23
C VAL A 77 6.28 0.62 9.56
N VAL A 78 5.59 1.64 10.07
CA VAL A 78 4.53 2.33 9.32
C VAL A 78 5.17 3.52 8.62
N PRO A 79 5.45 3.43 7.31
CA PRO A 79 6.13 4.52 6.63
C PRO A 79 5.23 5.74 6.48
N MET A 80 5.81 6.92 6.67
CA MET A 80 5.14 8.19 6.40
C MET A 80 5.39 8.63 4.95
N ALA A 81 4.50 9.45 4.40
CA ALA A 81 4.74 10.06 3.10
C ALA A 81 6.00 10.95 3.16
N PHE A 82 6.75 10.98 2.06
CA PHE A 82 7.92 11.85 1.94
C PHE A 82 7.54 13.32 2.16
N GLY A 83 8.38 14.06 2.89
CA GLY A 83 8.31 15.52 3.00
C GLY A 83 7.50 16.05 4.19
N ILE A 84 7.09 15.18 5.12
CA ILE A 84 6.39 15.61 6.34
C ILE A 84 7.40 16.21 7.32
N ILE A 85 7.30 17.52 7.54
CA ILE A 85 8.10 18.26 8.52
C ILE A 85 7.16 18.87 9.56
N ALA A 86 7.35 18.54 10.83
CA ALA A 86 6.72 19.22 11.95
C ALA A 86 7.61 20.40 12.42
N PRO A 87 7.05 21.54 12.86
CA PRO A 87 7.84 22.68 13.32
C PRO A 87 8.73 22.36 14.53
N ASN A 88 8.30 21.45 15.40
CA ASN A 88 9.02 21.08 16.63
C ASN A 88 8.56 19.71 17.17
N VAL A 89 9.18 19.27 18.26
CA VAL A 89 8.88 17.98 18.92
C VAL A 89 7.46 17.94 19.47
N ASP A 90 6.93 19.05 19.98
CA ASP A 90 5.57 19.12 20.50
C ASP A 90 4.55 18.84 19.39
N GLU A 91 4.77 19.37 18.19
CA GLU A 91 3.89 19.11 17.05
C GLU A 91 3.99 17.66 16.56
N VAL A 92 5.18 17.04 16.59
CA VAL A 92 5.32 15.60 16.34
C VAL A 92 4.48 14.80 17.35
N SER A 93 4.54 15.17 18.63
CA SER A 93 3.78 14.52 19.69
C SER A 93 2.27 14.68 19.49
N ARG A 94 1.79 15.86 19.08
CA ARG A 94 0.38 16.09 18.73
C ARG A 94 -0.08 15.27 17.53
N ILE A 95 0.77 15.08 16.52
CA ILE A 95 0.47 14.21 15.37
C ILE A 95 0.29 12.76 15.83
N LEU A 96 1.21 12.27 16.67
CA LEU A 96 1.15 10.93 17.24
C LEU A 96 -0.12 10.75 18.09
N GLU A 97 -0.45 11.72 18.94
CA GLU A 97 -1.65 11.72 19.78
C GLU A 97 -2.93 11.69 18.94
N LYS A 98 -3.06 12.61 17.98
CA LYS A 98 -4.26 12.78 17.15
C LYS A 98 -4.57 11.54 16.31
N ALA A 99 -3.53 10.90 15.79
CA ALA A 99 -3.65 9.73 14.89
C ALA A 99 -3.24 8.40 15.55
N TYR A 100 -3.14 8.37 16.88
CA TYR A 100 -2.66 7.22 17.66
C TYR A 100 -3.32 5.90 17.26
N LEU A 101 -4.66 5.86 17.15
CA LEU A 101 -5.36 4.63 16.77
C LEU A 101 -5.12 4.23 15.33
N GLN A 102 -4.94 5.19 14.42
CA GLN A 102 -4.60 4.89 13.04
C GLN A 102 -3.22 4.24 12.96
N PHE A 103 -2.23 4.78 13.69
CA PHE A 103 -0.89 4.22 13.75
C PHE A 103 -0.85 2.85 14.43
N LYS A 104 -1.51 2.67 15.59
CA LYS A 104 -1.58 1.38 16.28
C LYS A 104 -2.23 0.30 15.40
N THR A 105 -3.29 0.67 14.67
CA THR A 105 -3.94 -0.22 13.69
C THR A 105 -3.02 -0.56 12.52
N ALA A 106 -2.32 0.44 11.97
CA ALA A 106 -1.38 0.21 10.88
C ALA A 106 -0.20 -0.67 11.32
N LEU A 107 0.39 -0.40 12.49
CA LEU A 107 1.49 -1.19 13.07
C LEU A 107 1.09 -2.66 13.26
N LYS A 108 -0.09 -2.92 13.84
CA LYS A 108 -0.61 -4.29 13.99
C LYS A 108 -0.79 -4.99 12.63
N LYS A 109 -1.29 -4.26 11.63
CA LYS A 109 -1.47 -4.77 10.27
C LYS A 109 -0.13 -5.18 9.65
N VAL A 110 0.91 -4.36 9.81
CA VAL A 110 2.21 -4.57 9.14
C VAL A 110 3.20 -5.40 9.96
N ALA A 111 2.87 -5.73 11.20
CA ALA A 111 3.75 -6.46 12.10
C ALA A 111 4.26 -7.77 11.45
N GLY A 112 5.58 -7.96 11.43
CA GLY A 112 6.25 -9.12 10.84
C GLY A 112 6.14 -9.23 9.31
N LYS A 113 5.77 -8.15 8.62
CA LYS A 113 5.51 -8.14 7.16
C LYS A 113 6.37 -7.11 6.45
N VAL A 114 6.64 -7.36 5.18
CA VAL A 114 7.37 -6.51 4.25
C VAL A 114 6.61 -6.38 2.95
N GLU A 115 6.89 -5.32 2.20
CA GLU A 115 6.35 -5.15 0.85
C GLU A 115 7.41 -5.49 -0.20
N PHE A 116 6.94 -6.09 -1.28
CA PHE A 116 7.68 -6.24 -2.52
C PHE A 116 6.90 -5.62 -3.67
N ALA A 117 7.56 -4.80 -4.46
CA ALA A 117 7.01 -4.25 -5.70
C ALA A 117 7.48 -5.07 -6.90
N VAL A 118 6.53 -5.61 -7.65
CA VAL A 118 6.77 -6.35 -8.90
C VAL A 118 6.23 -5.52 -10.05
N GLN A 119 7.14 -5.00 -10.87
CA GLN A 119 6.80 -4.33 -12.12
C GLN A 119 7.06 -5.28 -13.29
N VAL A 120 6.09 -5.40 -14.18
CA VAL A 120 6.11 -6.31 -15.32
C VAL A 120 6.11 -5.47 -16.58
N PHE A 121 7.06 -5.75 -17.46
CA PHE A 121 7.24 -5.06 -18.72
C PHE A 121 7.25 -6.06 -19.87
N TRP A 122 6.79 -5.63 -21.03
CA TRP A 122 6.94 -6.38 -22.28
C TRP A 122 7.50 -5.51 -23.40
N ASP A 123 7.97 -6.14 -24.47
CA ASP A 123 8.27 -5.44 -25.72
C ASP A 123 7.01 -5.48 -26.61
N GLU A 124 6.34 -4.35 -26.74
CA GLU A 124 5.09 -4.26 -27.48
C GLU A 124 5.26 -4.65 -28.96
N LYS A 125 6.42 -4.35 -29.59
CA LYS A 125 6.69 -4.74 -30.98
C LYS A 125 6.78 -6.24 -31.11
N LYS A 126 7.58 -6.87 -30.24
CA LYS A 126 7.72 -8.34 -30.22
C LYS A 126 6.37 -9.02 -29.99
N MET A 127 5.56 -8.46 -29.09
CA MET A 127 4.22 -8.99 -28.82
C MET A 127 3.28 -8.86 -30.03
N LEU A 128 3.31 -7.72 -30.74
CA LEU A 128 2.53 -7.51 -31.96
C LEU A 128 2.97 -8.44 -33.11
N GLU A 129 4.27 -8.69 -33.25
CA GLU A 129 4.82 -9.63 -34.24
C GLU A 129 4.36 -11.06 -33.96
N ASN A 130 4.47 -11.51 -32.70
CA ASN A 130 3.97 -12.82 -32.26
C ASN A 130 2.47 -12.97 -32.55
N LEU A 131 1.66 -11.98 -32.17
CA LEU A 131 0.21 -11.98 -32.43
C LEU A 131 -0.12 -12.05 -33.92
N THR A 132 0.61 -11.31 -34.74
CA THR A 132 0.42 -11.36 -36.20
C THR A 132 0.77 -12.74 -36.75
N ASN A 133 1.69 -13.48 -36.14
CA ASN A 133 2.08 -14.81 -36.57
C ASN A 133 1.16 -15.92 -36.05
N GLU A 134 0.52 -15.74 -34.90
CA GLU A 134 -0.32 -16.74 -34.22
C GLU A 134 -1.80 -16.62 -34.59
N ASN A 135 -2.34 -15.41 -34.76
CA ASN A 135 -3.78 -15.20 -34.94
C ASN A 135 -4.17 -15.10 -36.44
N ILE A 136 -4.91 -16.11 -36.91
CA ILE A 136 -5.37 -16.24 -38.31
C ILE A 136 -6.26 -15.06 -38.73
N GLU A 137 -7.09 -14.54 -37.84
CA GLU A 137 -7.98 -13.41 -38.14
C GLU A 137 -7.19 -12.11 -38.30
N ILE A 138 -6.19 -11.87 -37.44
CA ILE A 138 -5.25 -10.75 -37.56
C ILE A 138 -4.49 -10.83 -38.89
N LYS A 139 -3.99 -12.01 -39.29
CA LYS A 139 -3.34 -12.20 -40.61
C LYS A 139 -4.24 -11.81 -41.77
N LYS A 140 -5.48 -12.33 -41.79
CA LYS A 140 -6.47 -12.05 -42.86
C LYS A 140 -6.82 -10.56 -42.92
N LEU A 141 -6.95 -9.90 -41.78
CA LEU A 141 -7.24 -8.46 -41.72
C LEU A 141 -6.02 -7.62 -42.16
N LYS A 142 -4.79 -8.05 -41.85
CA LYS A 142 -3.55 -7.41 -42.30
C LYS A 142 -3.42 -7.46 -43.82
N GLU A 143 -3.73 -8.58 -44.47
CA GLU A 143 -3.76 -8.71 -45.92
C GLU A 143 -4.81 -7.78 -46.56
N LYS A 144 -6.04 -7.77 -46.01
CA LYS A 144 -7.11 -6.88 -46.49
C LYS A 144 -6.80 -5.40 -46.30
N ALA A 145 -6.06 -5.05 -45.25
CA ALA A 145 -5.63 -3.68 -44.95
C ALA A 145 -4.60 -3.12 -45.94
N GLN A 146 -3.93 -3.98 -46.72
CA GLN A 146 -3.03 -3.57 -47.81
C GLN A 146 -3.79 -3.14 -49.08
N SER A 147 -5.09 -3.46 -49.19
CA SER A 147 -5.89 -3.06 -50.36
C SER A 147 -6.12 -1.54 -50.41
N PRO A 148 -5.85 -0.88 -51.55
CA PRO A 148 -6.06 0.57 -51.71
C PRO A 148 -7.51 1.02 -51.54
N VAL A 149 -8.49 0.14 -51.84
CA VAL A 149 -9.92 0.51 -51.99
C VAL A 149 -10.74 0.27 -50.72
N LYS A 150 -10.44 -0.78 -49.94
CA LYS A 150 -11.14 -1.11 -48.66
C LYS A 150 -10.24 -0.97 -47.42
N GLY A 151 -9.06 -0.38 -47.59
CA GLY A 151 -7.98 -0.39 -46.59
C GLY A 151 -8.31 0.36 -45.29
N ILE A 152 -9.07 1.46 -45.33
CA ILE A 152 -9.32 2.29 -44.12
C ILE A 152 -10.14 1.52 -43.08
N THR A 153 -11.28 0.94 -43.47
CA THR A 153 -12.14 0.17 -42.56
C THR A 153 -11.43 -1.09 -42.06
N ALA A 154 -10.65 -1.74 -42.91
CA ALA A 154 -9.84 -2.91 -42.52
C ALA A 154 -8.74 -2.54 -41.51
N LYS A 155 -8.06 -1.40 -41.69
CA LYS A 155 -7.03 -0.89 -40.75
C LYS A 155 -7.61 -0.57 -39.38
N LEU A 156 -8.78 0.07 -39.31
CA LEU A 156 -9.46 0.35 -38.04
C LEU A 156 -9.85 -0.94 -37.30
N LYS A 157 -10.44 -1.91 -38.02
CA LYS A 157 -10.78 -3.22 -37.43
C LYS A 157 -9.54 -3.98 -36.96
N LEU A 158 -8.48 -3.98 -37.75
CA LEU A 158 -7.19 -4.60 -37.41
C LEU A 158 -6.60 -3.98 -36.14
N GLY A 159 -6.54 -2.64 -36.07
CA GLY A 159 -6.01 -1.93 -34.90
C GLY A 159 -6.82 -2.24 -33.64
N LYS A 160 -8.16 -2.25 -33.74
CA LYS A 160 -9.04 -2.61 -32.63
C LYS A 160 -8.80 -4.05 -32.16
N LEU A 161 -8.78 -5.02 -33.08
CA LEU A 161 -8.56 -6.43 -32.74
C LEU A 161 -7.18 -6.66 -32.10
N LEU A 162 -6.12 -6.01 -32.63
CA LEU A 162 -4.78 -6.08 -32.04
C LEU A 162 -4.77 -5.55 -30.61
N PHE A 163 -5.39 -4.40 -30.38
CA PHE A 163 -5.48 -3.80 -29.05
C PHE A 163 -6.24 -4.72 -28.07
N GLU A 164 -7.42 -5.20 -28.45
CA GLU A 164 -8.23 -6.10 -27.60
C GLU A 164 -7.47 -7.40 -27.27
N THR A 165 -6.78 -7.98 -28.26
CA THR A 165 -5.99 -9.20 -28.07
C THR A 165 -4.76 -8.97 -27.19
N LEU A 166 -4.09 -7.82 -27.31
CA LEU A 166 -2.99 -7.44 -26.42
C LEU A 166 -3.47 -7.28 -24.99
N GLU A 167 -4.58 -6.56 -24.78
CA GLU A 167 -5.14 -6.39 -23.44
C GLU A 167 -5.54 -7.73 -22.81
N GLU A 168 -6.05 -8.68 -23.60
CA GLU A 168 -6.35 -10.03 -23.13
C GLU A 168 -5.09 -10.79 -22.70
N LYS A 169 -4.05 -10.83 -23.54
CA LYS A 169 -2.75 -11.43 -23.16
C LYS A 169 -2.14 -10.78 -21.92
N CYS A 170 -2.26 -9.46 -21.80
CA CYS A 170 -1.81 -8.73 -20.61
C CYS A 170 -2.54 -9.24 -19.36
N ARG A 171 -3.88 -9.31 -19.39
CA ARG A 171 -4.67 -9.84 -18.28
C ARG A 171 -4.33 -11.28 -17.94
N GLU A 172 -4.09 -12.13 -18.94
CA GLU A 172 -3.68 -13.52 -18.74
C GLU A 172 -2.34 -13.62 -18.00
N TYR A 173 -1.32 -12.88 -18.44
CA TYR A 173 -0.02 -12.86 -17.77
C TYR A 173 -0.13 -12.38 -16.33
N LEU A 174 -0.81 -11.25 -16.09
CA LEU A 174 -0.94 -10.69 -14.74
C LEU A 174 -1.69 -11.63 -13.81
N LYS A 175 -2.77 -12.26 -14.30
CA LYS A 175 -3.55 -13.22 -13.52
C LYS A 175 -2.71 -14.45 -13.15
N ASP A 176 -1.91 -14.98 -14.08
CA ASP A 176 -1.02 -16.11 -13.79
C ASP A 176 0.08 -15.73 -12.78
N ILE A 177 0.68 -14.54 -12.92
CA ILE A 177 1.67 -14.00 -11.98
C ILE A 177 1.07 -13.87 -10.58
N GLU A 178 -0.10 -13.25 -10.44
CA GLU A 178 -0.78 -13.10 -9.15
C GLU A 178 -1.15 -14.44 -8.55
N ASN A 179 -1.68 -15.38 -9.34
CA ASN A 179 -2.00 -16.73 -8.87
C ASN A 179 -0.76 -17.48 -8.39
N SER A 180 0.36 -17.34 -9.11
CA SER A 180 1.63 -18.00 -8.76
C SER A 180 2.23 -17.48 -7.45
N LEU A 181 1.94 -16.23 -7.10
CA LEU A 181 2.44 -15.58 -5.88
C LEU A 181 1.44 -15.60 -4.72
N LYS A 182 0.19 -16.03 -4.97
CA LYS A 182 -0.92 -15.97 -4.01
C LYS A 182 -0.62 -16.71 -2.70
N GLU A 183 0.03 -17.87 -2.77
CA GLU A 183 0.33 -18.70 -1.59
C GLU A 183 1.45 -18.12 -0.73
N CYS A 184 2.37 -17.35 -1.31
CA CYS A 184 3.50 -16.74 -0.61
C CYS A 184 3.28 -15.26 -0.25
N CYS A 185 2.06 -14.73 -0.42
CA CYS A 185 1.70 -13.37 -0.04
C CYS A 185 0.39 -13.33 0.76
N LEU A 186 0.24 -12.30 1.60
CA LEU A 186 -0.96 -12.09 2.41
C LEU A 186 -1.99 -11.18 1.74
N ASP A 187 -1.53 -10.23 0.92
CA ASP A 187 -2.36 -9.31 0.17
C ASP A 187 -1.58 -8.78 -1.04
N SER A 188 -2.29 -8.34 -2.06
CA SER A 188 -1.73 -7.64 -3.22
C SER A 188 -2.50 -6.35 -3.51
N LYS A 189 -1.80 -5.38 -4.12
CA LYS A 189 -2.39 -4.13 -4.58
C LYS A 189 -1.82 -3.73 -5.93
N GLU A 190 -2.71 -3.51 -6.88
CA GLU A 190 -2.37 -2.87 -8.14
C GLU A 190 -1.99 -1.40 -7.90
N GLY A 191 -0.79 -1.06 -8.34
CA GLY A 191 -0.28 0.30 -8.48
C GLY A 191 -0.66 0.91 -9.82
N LYS A 192 -0.45 2.22 -9.96
CA LYS A 192 -0.67 2.90 -11.24
C LYS A 192 0.35 2.40 -12.26
N LEU A 193 -0.14 2.05 -13.45
CA LEU A 193 0.71 1.87 -14.62
C LEU A 193 1.19 3.25 -15.05
N LEU A 194 2.49 3.49 -14.97
CA LEU A 194 3.10 4.70 -15.48
C LEU A 194 3.07 4.62 -16.99
N LYS A 195 2.12 5.32 -17.62
CA LYS A 195 2.12 5.47 -19.07
C LYS A 195 3.39 6.20 -19.45
N THR A 196 4.35 5.52 -20.06
CA THR A 196 5.31 6.18 -20.95
C THR A 196 4.46 6.90 -21.98
N ASN A 197 4.79 8.15 -22.32
CA ASN A 197 4.00 9.03 -23.18
C ASN A 197 3.80 8.40 -24.57
N SER A 198 2.87 7.47 -24.69
CA SER A 198 2.51 6.72 -25.90
C SER A 198 1.23 7.32 -26.43
N GLN A 199 1.21 8.65 -26.57
CA GLN A 199 0.37 9.26 -27.58
C GLN A 199 1.10 9.02 -28.90
N SER A 200 0.53 8.12 -29.71
CA SER A 200 0.71 7.97 -31.16
C SER A 200 2.02 7.44 -31.77
N THR A 201 3.00 6.95 -31.01
CA THR A 201 4.14 6.23 -31.61
C THR A 201 4.50 4.98 -30.83
N ILE A 202 4.79 3.89 -31.55
CA ILE A 202 5.33 2.65 -31.00
C ILE A 202 6.59 3.02 -30.21
N SER A 203 6.55 2.89 -28.89
CA SER A 203 7.70 3.18 -28.03
C SER A 203 8.81 2.16 -28.31
N LEU A 204 10.06 2.63 -28.33
CA LEU A 204 11.25 1.78 -28.36
C LEU A 204 11.57 1.18 -26.97
N GLU A 205 10.93 1.71 -25.92
CA GLU A 205 11.11 1.26 -24.55
C GLU A 205 10.07 0.21 -24.16
N PRO A 206 10.44 -0.78 -23.31
CA PRO A 206 9.49 -1.74 -22.76
C PRO A 206 8.31 -1.07 -22.07
N VAL A 207 7.10 -1.51 -22.40
CA VAL A 207 5.86 -0.97 -21.83
C VAL A 207 5.54 -1.71 -20.53
N MET A 208 5.27 -0.95 -19.47
CA MET A 208 4.83 -1.50 -18.19
C MET A 208 3.39 -1.99 -18.31
N ILE A 209 3.20 -3.29 -18.12
CA ILE A 209 1.87 -3.93 -18.12
C ILE A 209 1.38 -4.21 -16.71
N GLY A 210 2.28 -4.37 -15.74
CA GLY A 210 1.95 -4.64 -14.35
C GLY A 210 2.79 -3.79 -13.41
N ASN A 211 2.17 -3.33 -12.33
CA ASN A 211 2.84 -2.70 -11.19
C ASN A 211 2.09 -3.14 -9.95
N ILE A 212 2.54 -4.21 -9.30
CA ILE A 212 1.80 -4.87 -8.22
C ILE A 212 2.67 -4.89 -6.98
N SER A 213 2.13 -4.38 -5.88
CA SER A 213 2.73 -4.51 -4.57
C SER A 213 2.17 -5.74 -3.87
N PHE A 214 3.04 -6.52 -3.25
CA PHE A 214 2.69 -7.72 -2.47
C PHE A 214 3.10 -7.53 -1.02
N LEU A 215 2.19 -7.82 -0.09
CA LEU A 215 2.47 -7.86 1.33
C LEU A 215 2.86 -9.29 1.71
N VAL A 216 4.08 -9.48 2.19
CA VAL A 216 4.68 -10.78 2.43
C VAL A 216 5.10 -10.89 3.89
N GLU A 217 4.88 -12.04 4.52
CA GLU A 217 5.46 -12.28 5.86
C GLU A 217 6.98 -12.34 5.74
N LYS A 218 7.73 -11.71 6.65
CA LYS A 218 9.21 -11.71 6.64
C LYS A 218 9.81 -13.12 6.49
N LYS A 219 9.21 -14.12 7.15
CA LYS A 219 9.63 -15.54 7.08
C LYS A 219 9.37 -16.21 5.72
N ALA A 220 8.48 -15.67 4.90
CA ALA A 220 8.09 -16.20 3.58
C ALA A 220 8.88 -15.54 2.43
N GLU A 221 9.74 -14.56 2.71
CA GLU A 221 10.60 -13.89 1.73
C GLU A 221 11.39 -14.87 0.84
N PRO A 222 12.07 -15.91 1.36
CA PRO A 222 12.80 -16.86 0.51
C PRO A 222 11.91 -17.65 -0.45
N GLU A 223 10.66 -17.93 -0.05
CA GLU A 223 9.70 -18.61 -0.92
C GLU A 223 9.19 -17.68 -2.01
N PHE A 224 8.91 -16.42 -1.66
CA PHE A 224 8.52 -15.39 -2.61
C PHE A 224 9.61 -15.14 -3.66
N ASP A 225 10.88 -15.04 -3.22
CA ASP A 225 12.05 -14.92 -4.10
C ASP A 225 12.13 -16.08 -5.10
N LYS A 226 11.98 -17.31 -4.61
CA LYS A 226 12.00 -18.51 -5.44
C LYS A 226 10.88 -18.47 -6.49
N LYS A 227 9.67 -18.08 -6.11
CA LYS A 227 8.54 -17.95 -7.05
C LYS A 227 8.78 -16.88 -8.10
N MET A 228 9.39 -15.75 -7.74
CA MET A 228 9.80 -14.72 -8.70
C MET A 228 10.86 -15.23 -9.69
N GLN A 229 11.80 -16.07 -9.24
CA GLN A 229 12.77 -16.72 -10.13
C GLN A 229 12.10 -17.71 -11.10
N GLU A 230 11.15 -18.53 -10.61
CA GLU A 230 10.34 -19.44 -11.44
C GLU A 230 9.57 -18.66 -12.52
N LEU A 231 8.93 -17.54 -12.16
CA LEU A 231 8.24 -16.66 -13.11
C LEU A 231 9.21 -16.03 -14.13
N GLY A 232 10.40 -15.62 -13.68
CA GLY A 232 11.45 -15.09 -14.53
C GLY A 232 11.93 -16.11 -15.56
N GLN A 233 12.05 -17.38 -15.19
CA GLN A 233 12.39 -18.48 -16.10
C GLN A 233 11.23 -18.79 -17.07
N LYS A 234 9.99 -18.86 -16.55
CA LYS A 234 8.79 -19.15 -17.33
C LYS A 234 8.53 -18.11 -18.43
N TYR A 235 8.77 -16.83 -18.13
CA TYR A 235 8.37 -15.73 -19.00
C TYR A 235 9.52 -14.89 -19.57
N GLY A 236 10.78 -15.21 -19.27
CA GLY A 236 11.94 -14.37 -19.58
C GLY A 236 12.14 -14.01 -21.05
N GLU A 237 11.55 -14.76 -21.97
CA GLU A 237 11.56 -14.40 -23.40
C GLU A 237 10.60 -13.25 -23.75
N ASN A 238 9.47 -13.15 -23.05
CA ASN A 238 8.37 -12.25 -23.39
C ASN A 238 8.22 -11.09 -22.40
N LEU A 239 8.57 -11.33 -21.13
CA LEU A 239 8.41 -10.39 -20.03
C LEU A 239 9.75 -10.07 -19.38
N ARG A 240 9.88 -8.81 -18.96
CA ARG A 240 10.94 -8.34 -18.08
C ARG A 240 10.33 -7.94 -16.76
N PHE A 241 10.90 -8.45 -15.67
CA PHE A 241 10.48 -8.09 -14.32
C PHE A 241 11.46 -7.09 -13.70
N LYS A 242 10.92 -6.11 -12.96
CA LYS A 242 11.66 -5.37 -11.95
C LYS A 242 11.05 -5.70 -10.60
N TYR A 243 11.84 -6.35 -9.77
CA TYR A 243 11.47 -6.84 -8.45
C TYR A 243 12.25 -6.05 -7.40
N VAL A 244 11.54 -5.35 -6.51
CA VAL A 244 12.15 -4.46 -5.51
C VAL A 244 11.57 -4.74 -4.13
N GLY A 245 12.45 -4.99 -3.17
CA GLY A 245 12.14 -5.21 -1.76
C GLY A 245 13.26 -6.04 -1.10
N PRO A 246 13.11 -6.42 0.18
CA PRO A 246 12.00 -6.07 1.06
C PRO A 246 12.00 -4.57 1.38
N MET A 247 10.81 -3.95 1.38
CA MET A 247 10.65 -2.53 1.71
C MET A 247 9.53 -2.30 2.74
N PRO A 248 9.52 -1.14 3.42
CA PRO A 248 8.41 -0.75 4.26
C PRO A 248 7.09 -0.78 3.48
N PRO A 249 5.97 -1.19 4.11
CA PRO A 249 4.72 -1.47 3.41
C PRO A 249 3.89 -0.22 3.08
N TYR A 250 4.46 0.67 2.27
CA TYR A 250 3.86 1.92 1.80
C TYR A 250 2.47 1.72 1.18
N SER A 251 2.29 0.68 0.36
CA SER A 251 1.04 0.44 -0.34
C SER A 251 -0.05 -0.08 0.59
N PHE A 252 0.30 -0.67 1.73
CA PHE A 252 -0.64 -1.36 2.62
C PHE A 252 -1.06 -0.56 3.85
N VAL A 253 -0.42 0.58 4.11
CA VAL A 253 -0.81 1.54 5.14
C VAL A 253 -1.53 2.74 4.53
N ASN A 254 -2.50 3.29 5.25
CA ASN A 254 -3.17 4.53 4.87
C ASN A 254 -3.51 5.30 6.14
N ILE A 255 -2.79 6.41 6.37
CA ILE A 255 -2.96 7.27 7.54
C ILE A 255 -3.55 8.59 7.06
N ASN A 256 -4.72 8.95 7.58
CA ASN A 256 -5.34 10.23 7.30
C ASN A 256 -5.16 11.18 8.50
N LEU A 257 -4.10 11.98 8.46
CA LEU A 257 -3.77 12.95 9.52
C LEU A 257 -4.81 14.07 9.70
N LYS A 258 -5.75 14.23 8.74
CA LYS A 258 -6.85 15.19 8.88
C LYS A 258 -7.89 14.70 9.88
N LEU A 259 -8.16 13.40 9.90
CA LEU A 259 -9.09 12.77 10.84
C LEU A 259 -8.41 12.52 12.18
N GLY A 260 -9.11 12.82 13.27
CA GLY A 260 -8.69 12.44 14.61
C GLY A 260 -9.19 11.05 15.00
N ASN A 261 -8.83 10.63 16.21
CA ASN A 261 -9.25 9.33 16.76
C ASN A 261 -10.78 9.18 16.80
N PHE A 262 -11.52 10.23 17.17
CA PHE A 262 -12.99 10.17 17.25
C PHE A 262 -13.63 9.94 15.88
N GLU A 263 -13.24 10.68 14.85
CA GLU A 263 -13.83 10.54 13.52
C GLU A 263 -13.63 9.11 13.00
N VAL A 264 -12.42 8.58 13.15
CA VAL A 264 -12.05 7.23 12.71
C VAL A 264 -12.84 6.16 13.48
N ILE A 265 -12.98 6.28 14.80
CA ILE A 265 -13.79 5.37 15.61
C ILE A 265 -15.27 5.45 15.21
N ASN A 266 -15.79 6.66 15.04
CA ASN A 266 -17.20 6.88 14.76
C ASN A 266 -17.59 6.36 13.37
N GLU A 267 -16.73 6.52 12.37
CA GLU A 267 -16.89 5.91 11.04
C GLU A 267 -16.88 4.38 11.13
N ALA A 268 -15.91 3.79 11.84
CA ALA A 268 -15.83 2.34 12.03
C ALA A 268 -17.06 1.77 12.75
N ARG A 269 -17.52 2.45 13.81
CA ARG A 269 -18.74 2.11 14.56
C ARG A 269 -19.97 2.13 13.67
N LYS A 270 -20.15 3.20 12.89
CA LYS A 270 -21.29 3.34 11.96
C LYS A 270 -21.25 2.27 10.88
N LEU A 271 -20.07 1.94 10.35
CA LEU A 271 -19.92 0.89 9.34
C LEU A 271 -20.34 -0.49 9.87
N LEU A 272 -20.06 -0.80 11.14
CA LEU A 272 -20.51 -2.03 11.79
C LEU A 272 -21.94 -1.96 12.33
N GLY A 273 -22.68 -0.86 12.13
CA GLY A 273 -24.06 -0.71 12.60
C GLY A 273 -24.20 -0.63 14.12
N LEU A 274 -23.16 -0.20 14.84
CA LEU A 274 -23.11 -0.22 16.30
C LEU A 274 -23.67 1.09 16.91
N GLY A 275 -24.27 0.99 18.09
CA GLY A 275 -24.69 2.15 18.90
C GLY A 275 -23.53 2.88 19.59
N GLU A 276 -23.81 3.97 20.31
CA GLU A 276 -22.76 4.78 20.98
C GLU A 276 -22.13 4.12 22.22
N LYS A 277 -22.78 3.11 22.80
CA LYS A 277 -22.26 2.34 23.93
C LYS A 277 -22.51 0.87 23.70
N VAL A 278 -21.45 0.09 23.56
CA VAL A 278 -21.53 -1.36 23.29
C VAL A 278 -20.43 -2.11 24.02
N THR A 279 -20.64 -3.40 24.24
CA THR A 279 -19.63 -4.34 24.73
C THR A 279 -18.74 -4.84 23.59
N PHE A 280 -17.54 -5.33 23.92
CA PHE A 280 -16.65 -5.94 22.92
C PHE A 280 -17.30 -7.15 22.23
N ALA A 281 -18.14 -7.91 22.94
CA ALA A 281 -18.90 -9.02 22.38
C ALA A 281 -19.88 -8.56 21.28
N GLU A 282 -20.58 -7.44 21.48
CA GLU A 282 -21.46 -6.86 20.46
C GLU A 282 -20.69 -6.41 19.21
N ILE A 283 -19.48 -5.84 19.38
CA ILE A 283 -18.59 -5.48 18.26
C ILE A 283 -18.22 -6.72 17.45
N LYS A 284 -17.80 -7.78 18.14
CA LYS A 284 -17.40 -9.05 17.53
C LYS A 284 -18.56 -9.72 16.78
N ASN A 285 -19.75 -9.72 17.37
CA ASN A 285 -20.96 -10.27 16.76
C ASN A 285 -21.35 -9.49 15.49
N ALA A 286 -21.31 -8.15 15.53
CA ALA A 286 -21.58 -7.32 14.37
C ALA A 286 -20.57 -7.58 13.24
N TYR A 287 -19.28 -7.67 13.57
CA TYR A 287 -18.24 -8.02 12.62
C TYR A 287 -18.48 -9.37 11.95
N TYR A 288 -18.80 -10.43 12.71
CA TYR A 288 -19.05 -11.75 12.14
C TYR A 288 -20.30 -11.80 11.28
N ALA A 289 -21.38 -11.13 11.68
CA ALA A 289 -22.60 -11.05 10.88
C ALA A 289 -22.31 -10.41 9.50
N LEU A 290 -21.61 -9.28 9.49
CA LEU A 290 -21.21 -8.60 8.26
C LEU A 290 -20.20 -9.41 7.45
N SER A 291 -19.22 -10.05 8.10
CA SER A 291 -18.24 -10.91 7.41
C SER A 291 -18.90 -12.08 6.69
N HIS A 292 -19.91 -12.69 7.30
CA HIS A 292 -20.69 -13.77 6.69
C HIS A 292 -21.59 -13.29 5.53
N GLN A 293 -22.04 -12.04 5.58
CA GLN A 293 -22.81 -11.41 4.52
C GLN A 293 -21.94 -11.04 3.31
N TYR A 294 -20.73 -10.53 3.54
CA TYR A 294 -19.84 -10.00 2.50
C TYR A 294 -18.71 -10.95 2.11
N HIS A 295 -18.80 -12.24 2.49
CA HIS A 295 -17.76 -13.23 2.17
C HIS A 295 -17.59 -13.39 0.64
N PRO A 296 -16.35 -13.28 0.10
CA PRO A 296 -16.10 -13.35 -1.34
C PRO A 296 -16.63 -14.64 -2.01
N ASP A 297 -16.48 -15.78 -1.34
CA ASP A 297 -16.87 -17.10 -1.87
C ASP A 297 -18.39 -17.25 -2.11
N LYS A 298 -19.23 -16.43 -1.49
CA LYS A 298 -20.69 -16.52 -1.66
C LYS A 298 -21.20 -15.92 -2.97
N TYR A 299 -20.42 -15.05 -3.63
CA TYR A 299 -20.93 -14.20 -4.71
C TYR A 299 -20.02 -14.12 -5.96
N GLY A 300 -19.18 -15.14 -6.21
CA GLY A 300 -18.50 -15.36 -7.50
C GLY A 300 -18.12 -14.10 -8.30
N GLY A 301 -17.20 -13.27 -7.78
CA GLY A 301 -16.74 -12.06 -8.49
C GLY A 301 -16.10 -11.00 -7.59
N GLU A 302 -14.77 -10.88 -7.67
CA GLU A 302 -13.84 -10.30 -6.67
C GLU A 302 -13.78 -8.76 -6.52
N SER A 303 -14.57 -7.94 -7.21
CA SER A 303 -14.31 -6.48 -7.19
C SER A 303 -14.99 -5.73 -6.04
N LYS A 304 -16.27 -5.99 -5.75
CA LYS A 304 -17.07 -5.15 -4.84
C LYS A 304 -17.19 -5.75 -3.44
N THR A 305 -17.47 -7.05 -3.33
CA THR A 305 -17.61 -7.77 -2.05
C THR A 305 -16.30 -7.84 -1.29
N GLY A 306 -15.18 -8.12 -1.97
CA GLY A 306 -13.85 -8.10 -1.37
C GLY A 306 -13.45 -6.74 -0.81
N LYS A 307 -13.77 -5.64 -1.51
CA LYS A 307 -13.52 -4.27 -1.02
C LYS A 307 -14.34 -3.95 0.23
N GLU A 308 -15.62 -4.33 0.26
CA GLU A 308 -16.46 -4.12 1.45
C GLU A 308 -15.97 -4.97 2.63
N MET A 309 -15.57 -6.22 2.39
CA MET A 309 -15.00 -7.09 3.43
C MET A 309 -13.71 -6.49 4.03
N LYS A 310 -12.82 -5.94 3.19
CA LYS A 310 -11.61 -5.24 3.67
C LYS A 310 -11.95 -4.03 4.55
N LYS A 311 -12.98 -3.25 4.22
CA LYS A 311 -13.44 -2.12 5.05
C LYS A 311 -14.01 -2.59 6.38
N ILE A 312 -14.83 -3.66 6.38
CA ILE A 312 -15.42 -4.24 7.59
C ILE A 312 -14.32 -4.75 8.54
N ALA A 313 -13.33 -5.48 8.02
CA ALA A 313 -12.18 -5.95 8.79
C ALA A 313 -11.34 -4.79 9.36
N GLN A 314 -11.14 -3.73 8.58
CA GLN A 314 -10.44 -2.53 9.05
C GLN A 314 -11.22 -1.83 10.18
N ALA A 315 -12.54 -1.65 10.04
CA ALA A 315 -13.38 -1.05 11.06
C ALA A 315 -13.35 -1.86 12.37
N TYR A 316 -13.46 -3.20 12.28
CA TYR A 316 -13.32 -4.05 13.45
C TYR A 316 -11.95 -3.87 14.13
N SER A 317 -10.86 -3.87 13.37
CA SER A 317 -9.52 -3.66 13.94
C SER A 317 -9.37 -2.30 14.63
N ILE A 318 -9.95 -1.23 14.08
CA ILE A 318 -9.95 0.11 14.71
C ILE A 318 -10.64 0.05 16.07
N LEU A 319 -11.86 -0.50 16.11
CA LEU A 319 -12.63 -0.59 17.35
C LEU A 319 -11.97 -1.52 18.38
N GLU A 320 -11.38 -2.61 17.92
CA GLU A 320 -10.60 -3.51 18.77
C GLU A 320 -9.41 -2.79 19.41
N ASN A 321 -8.63 -2.05 18.63
CA ASN A 321 -7.49 -1.30 19.14
C ASN A 321 -7.92 -0.17 20.09
N TYR A 322 -9.07 0.46 19.84
CA TYR A 322 -9.66 1.42 20.78
C TYR A 322 -10.01 0.76 22.11
N CYS A 323 -10.73 -0.38 22.07
CA CYS A 323 -11.11 -1.11 23.27
C CYS A 323 -9.88 -1.59 24.07
N GLN A 324 -8.90 -2.14 23.37
CA GLN A 324 -7.62 -2.56 23.98
C GLN A 324 -6.90 -1.39 24.64
N SER A 325 -6.82 -0.24 23.95
CA SER A 325 -6.20 0.96 24.53
C SER A 325 -6.96 1.41 25.78
N CYS A 326 -8.30 1.44 25.76
CA CYS A 326 -9.09 1.74 26.95
C CYS A 326 -8.79 0.78 28.11
N ASP A 327 -8.68 -0.51 27.85
CA ASP A 327 -8.42 -1.54 28.87
C ASP A 327 -6.99 -1.47 29.41
N GLU A 328 -6.01 -1.16 28.58
CA GLU A 328 -4.61 -0.91 29.00
C GLU A 328 -4.56 0.24 30.04
N PHE A 329 -5.37 1.29 29.89
CA PHE A 329 -5.36 2.45 30.79
C PHE A 329 -6.24 2.31 32.03
N THR A 330 -7.33 1.56 31.96
CA THR A 330 -8.34 1.53 33.04
C THR A 330 -8.54 0.14 33.66
N GLY A 331 -7.78 -0.85 33.21
CA GLY A 331 -7.93 -2.24 33.59
C GLY A 331 -9.03 -2.94 32.80
N LYS A 332 -8.84 -4.24 32.54
CA LYS A 332 -9.81 -5.07 31.83
C LYS A 332 -10.97 -5.43 32.76
N ILE A 333 -12.18 -5.03 32.40
CA ILE A 333 -13.41 -5.33 33.15
C ILE A 333 -14.32 -6.20 32.27
N GLU A 334 -14.75 -7.35 32.79
CA GLU A 334 -15.66 -8.23 32.06
C GLU A 334 -17.04 -7.57 31.85
N GLY A 335 -17.59 -7.72 30.64
CA GLY A 335 -18.87 -7.09 30.28
C GLY A 335 -18.84 -5.56 30.15
N ARG A 336 -17.66 -4.94 30.17
CA ARG A 336 -17.51 -3.49 29.99
C ARG A 336 -18.19 -3.01 28.71
N LYS A 337 -18.93 -1.90 28.85
CA LYS A 337 -19.41 -1.11 27.70
C LYS A 337 -18.41 -0.01 27.39
N TYR A 338 -17.94 0.04 26.15
CA TYR A 338 -17.09 1.10 25.62
C TYR A 338 -18.00 2.20 25.07
N SER A 339 -17.68 3.44 25.42
CA SER A 339 -18.38 4.61 24.88
C SER A 339 -17.66 5.14 23.66
N PHE A 340 -18.41 5.49 22.63
CA PHE A 340 -17.93 6.09 21.39
C PHE A 340 -18.41 7.53 21.23
N ARG A 341 -18.87 8.17 22.31
CA ARG A 341 -19.15 9.61 22.30
C ARG A 341 -17.85 10.39 22.20
N GLU A 342 -17.89 11.54 21.56
CA GLU A 342 -16.70 12.34 21.28
C GLU A 342 -15.90 12.69 22.54
N GLU A 343 -16.57 13.14 23.59
CA GLU A 343 -15.96 13.48 24.87
C GLU A 343 -15.28 12.27 25.53
N ASP A 344 -15.93 11.11 25.51
CA ASP A 344 -15.39 9.87 26.08
C ASP A 344 -14.17 9.36 25.31
N VAL A 345 -14.19 9.47 23.98
CA VAL A 345 -13.05 9.10 23.12
C VAL A 345 -11.86 10.03 23.35
N LYS A 346 -12.10 11.34 23.44
CA LYS A 346 -11.04 12.31 23.75
C LYS A 346 -10.42 12.00 25.11
N ASN A 347 -11.24 11.79 26.14
CA ASN A 347 -10.74 11.54 27.49
C ASN A 347 -10.00 10.19 27.60
N SER A 348 -10.50 9.12 26.99
CA SER A 348 -9.89 7.78 27.09
C SER A 348 -8.50 7.67 26.47
N LEU A 349 -8.18 8.52 25.49
CA LEU A 349 -6.89 8.49 24.79
C LEU A 349 -5.88 9.54 25.32
N ILE A 350 -6.36 10.58 25.99
CA ILE A 350 -5.54 11.67 26.57
C ILE A 350 -4.99 11.33 27.96
N ILE A 351 -5.59 10.39 28.69
CA ILE A 351 -5.12 10.04 30.04
C ILE A 351 -3.69 9.48 29.96
N LYS A 352 -2.82 10.13 30.76
CA LYS A 352 -1.35 10.00 30.83
C LYS A 352 -0.91 8.69 31.44
#